data_AF-A0A656K5B1-F1
#
_entry.id   AF-A0A656K5B1-F1
#
_cell.length_a   1.000
_cell.length_b   1.000
_cell.length_c   1.000
_cell.angle_alpha   90.00
_cell.angle_beta   90.00
_cell.angle_gamma   90.00
#
_symmetry.space_group_name_H-M   'P 1'
#
loop_
_entity.id
_entity.type
_entity.pdbx_description
1 polymer ?
#
loop_
_entity_poly.entity_id
_entity_poly.type
_entity_poly.pdbx_seq_one_letter_code
_entity_poly.pdbx_strand_id
1 'polypeptide(L)'
;AAIGYQESMWQPAVTSKTGVRGLMMLTQNTAQAMGVTNRLDARQSIQGGAKYFAYVKDQLDDKIQEPDRTWLALASYNIGGGHLEDARKLAENEGLNPNKWLDVKKMLPRLAQKKWYSKTRYGYARGGEPVHFVA
;
A
#
# COMPACT_ATOMS: atom_id res chain seq x y z
N ALA A 1 -1.81 -3.53 -14.73
CA ALA A 1 -0.94 -4.63 -15.17
C ALA A 1 0.29 -4.77 -14.27
N ALA A 2 1.11 -3.72 -14.10
CA ALA A 2 2.31 -3.75 -13.25
C ALA A 2 2.04 -4.25 -11.81
N ILE A 3 1.01 -3.70 -11.14
CA ILE A 3 0.58 -4.16 -9.80
C ILE A 3 0.35 -5.67 -9.78
N GLY A 4 -0.47 -6.21 -10.70
CA GLY A 4 -0.75 -7.64 -10.76
C GLY A 4 0.46 -8.52 -11.09
N TYR A 5 1.47 -7.97 -11.79
CA TYR A 5 2.74 -8.69 -11.98
C TYR A 5 3.52 -8.76 -10.67
N GLN A 6 3.64 -7.63 -9.98
CA GLN A 6 4.35 -7.54 -8.70
C GLN A 6 3.68 -8.39 -7.60
N GLU A 7 2.36 -8.46 -7.60
CA GLU A 7 1.58 -9.20 -6.61
C GLU A 7 1.63 -10.72 -6.80
N SER A 8 1.52 -11.20 -8.05
CA SER A 8 1.33 -12.63 -8.30
C SER A 8 2.03 -13.20 -9.53
N MET A 9 2.84 -12.40 -10.23
CA MET A 9 3.38 -12.74 -11.55
C MET A 9 2.28 -13.16 -12.54
N TRP A 10 1.13 -12.46 -12.48
CA TRP A 10 -0.10 -12.74 -13.26
C TRP A 10 -0.73 -14.12 -13.02
N GLN A 11 -0.40 -14.78 -11.92
CA GLN A 11 -1.03 -16.05 -11.55
C GLN A 11 -2.31 -15.77 -10.74
N PRO A 12 -3.50 -16.20 -11.19
CA PRO A 12 -4.76 -15.85 -10.55
C PRO A 12 -5.09 -16.67 -9.30
N ALA A 13 -4.39 -17.77 -9.06
CA ALA A 13 -4.67 -18.71 -7.95
C ALA A 13 -3.63 -18.65 -6.82
N VAL A 14 -2.80 -17.60 -6.75
CA VAL A 14 -1.77 -17.45 -5.70
C VAL A 14 -2.41 -17.24 -4.35
N THR A 15 -1.82 -17.86 -3.32
CA THR A 15 -2.23 -17.72 -1.92
C THR A 15 -1.03 -17.48 -1.03
N SER A 16 -1.14 -16.54 -0.09
CA SER A 16 -0.11 -16.27 0.92
C SER A 16 -0.47 -16.85 2.28
N LYS A 17 0.55 -17.12 3.10
CA LYS A 17 0.40 -17.43 4.54
C LYS A 17 -0.26 -16.29 5.34
N THR A 18 -0.19 -15.06 4.83
CA THR A 18 -0.84 -13.87 5.43
C THR A 18 -2.31 -13.70 5.05
N GLY A 19 -2.88 -14.62 4.25
CA GLY A 19 -4.32 -14.66 3.96
C GLY A 19 -4.77 -13.87 2.72
N VAL A 20 -3.87 -13.15 2.05
CA VAL A 20 -4.12 -12.54 0.73
C VAL A 20 -4.14 -13.61 -0.37
N ARG A 21 -4.99 -13.40 -1.39
CA ARG A 21 -5.21 -14.36 -2.49
C ARG A 21 -5.53 -13.66 -3.81
N GLY A 22 -5.27 -14.34 -4.92
CA GLY A 22 -5.68 -13.92 -6.24
C GLY A 22 -4.61 -13.13 -7.01
N LEU A 23 -4.94 -12.75 -8.23
CA LEU A 23 -4.03 -12.01 -9.12
C LEU A 23 -3.56 -10.67 -8.51
N MET A 24 -4.46 -9.96 -7.83
CA MET A 24 -4.16 -8.68 -7.18
C MET A 24 -3.93 -8.82 -5.67
N MET A 25 -3.79 -10.05 -5.17
CA MET A 25 -3.50 -10.38 -3.76
C MET A 25 -4.40 -9.64 -2.75
N LEU A 26 -5.71 -9.72 -2.95
CA LEU A 26 -6.68 -9.05 -2.07
C LEU A 26 -6.82 -9.79 -0.74
N THR A 27 -6.87 -9.02 0.36
CA THR A 27 -7.37 -9.53 1.64
C THR A 27 -8.86 -9.87 1.52
N GLN A 28 -9.40 -10.63 2.46
CA GLN A 28 -10.84 -10.91 2.48
C GLN A 28 -11.67 -9.64 2.69
N ASN A 29 -11.24 -8.76 3.59
CA ASN A 29 -11.93 -7.50 3.88
C ASN A 29 -11.92 -6.57 2.67
N THR A 30 -10.78 -6.43 1.98
CA THR A 30 -10.67 -5.64 0.75
C THR A 30 -11.55 -6.21 -0.36
N ALA A 31 -11.55 -7.53 -0.54
CA ALA A 31 -12.41 -8.18 -1.53
C ALA A 31 -13.89 -7.89 -1.27
N GLN A 32 -14.34 -8.05 -0.02
CA GLN A 32 -15.72 -7.76 0.37
C GLN A 32 -16.09 -6.28 0.12
N ALA A 33 -15.23 -5.35 0.55
CA ALA A 33 -15.46 -3.91 0.37
C ALA A 33 -15.51 -3.52 -1.12
N MET A 34 -14.80 -4.24 -1.99
CA MET A 34 -14.77 -3.98 -3.43
C MET A 34 -15.82 -4.75 -4.23
N GLY A 35 -16.62 -5.61 -3.59
CA GLY A 35 -17.64 -6.43 -4.25
C GLY A 35 -17.09 -7.68 -4.95
N VAL A 36 -15.89 -8.14 -4.57
CA VAL A 36 -15.28 -9.37 -5.09
C VAL A 36 -15.82 -10.56 -4.30
N THR A 37 -16.55 -11.45 -4.97
CA THR A 37 -17.12 -12.66 -4.38
C THR A 37 -16.18 -13.85 -4.50
N ASN A 38 -15.34 -13.89 -5.53
CA ASN A 38 -14.30 -14.89 -5.72
C ASN A 38 -12.93 -14.25 -5.99
N ARG A 39 -12.03 -14.27 -5.00
CA ARG A 39 -10.67 -13.72 -5.14
C ARG A 39 -9.79 -14.48 -6.13
N LEU A 40 -10.10 -15.74 -6.44
CA LEU A 40 -9.34 -16.57 -7.38
C LEU A 40 -9.84 -16.42 -8.83
N ASP A 41 -10.97 -15.72 -9.05
CA ASP A 41 -11.37 -15.30 -10.38
C ASP A 41 -10.50 -14.12 -10.83
N ALA A 42 -9.79 -14.29 -11.94
CA ALA A 42 -8.83 -13.29 -12.42
C ALA A 42 -9.50 -11.93 -12.71
N ARG A 43 -10.70 -11.94 -13.31
CA ARG A 43 -11.41 -10.72 -13.69
C ARG A 43 -11.87 -9.96 -12.46
N GLN A 44 -12.48 -10.64 -11.50
CA GLN A 44 -12.89 -10.02 -10.25
C GLN A 44 -11.70 -9.53 -9.43
N SER A 45 -10.61 -10.31 -9.37
CA SER A 45 -9.38 -9.91 -8.68
C SER A 45 -8.81 -8.61 -9.27
N ILE A 46 -8.70 -8.53 -10.61
CA ILE A 46 -8.24 -7.32 -11.32
C ILE A 46 -9.16 -6.14 -11.05
N GLN A 47 -10.48 -6.31 -11.21
CA GLN A 47 -11.44 -5.22 -11.00
C GLN A 47 -11.44 -4.72 -9.55
N GLY A 48 -11.43 -5.64 -8.58
CA GLY A 48 -11.38 -5.30 -7.16
C GLY A 48 -10.08 -4.61 -6.76
N GLY A 49 -8.94 -5.12 -7.23
CA GLY A 49 -7.64 -4.50 -6.96
C GLY A 49 -7.50 -3.12 -7.61
N ALA A 50 -7.94 -2.95 -8.85
CA ALA A 50 -7.93 -1.65 -9.52
C ALA A 50 -8.87 -0.65 -8.81
N LYS A 51 -10.06 -1.08 -8.40
CA LYS A 51 -11.00 -0.24 -7.64
C LYS A 51 -10.42 0.15 -6.28
N TYR A 52 -9.79 -0.79 -5.58
CA TYR A 52 -9.14 -0.50 -4.30
C TYR A 52 -7.98 0.47 -4.45
N PHE A 53 -7.14 0.30 -5.48
CA PHE A 53 -6.06 1.25 -5.77
C PHE A 53 -6.59 2.66 -6.05
N ALA A 54 -7.62 2.79 -6.89
CA ALA A 54 -8.26 4.08 -7.15
C ALA A 54 -8.85 4.69 -5.87
N TYR A 55 -9.58 3.89 -5.08
CA TYR A 55 -10.12 4.32 -3.79
C TYR A 55 -9.02 4.86 -2.85
N VAL A 56 -7.93 4.12 -2.68
CA VAL A 56 -6.81 4.56 -1.83
C VAL A 56 -6.16 5.83 -2.36
N LYS A 57 -5.99 5.93 -3.68
CA LYS A 57 -5.44 7.13 -4.33
C LYS A 57 -6.33 8.35 -4.12
N ASP A 58 -7.65 8.19 -4.16
CA ASP A 58 -8.61 9.28 -3.96
C ASP A 58 -8.65 9.76 -2.49
N GLN A 59 -8.36 8.87 -1.53
CA GLN A 59 -8.28 9.22 -0.11
C GLN A 59 -7.02 10.00 0.29
N LEU A 60 -6.03 10.15 -0.60
CA LEU A 60 -4.83 10.93 -0.32
C LEU A 60 -5.14 12.43 -0.30
N ASP A 61 -4.47 13.16 0.60
CA ASP A 61 -4.56 14.63 0.71
C ASP A 61 -4.35 15.30 -0.66
N ASP A 62 -5.19 16.28 -1.00
CA ASP A 62 -5.16 17.01 -2.27
C ASP A 62 -3.84 17.77 -2.49
N LYS A 63 -3.06 18.05 -1.45
CA LYS A 63 -1.71 18.64 -1.56
C LYS A 63 -0.71 17.68 -2.19
N ILE A 64 -0.99 16.38 -2.19
CA ILE A 64 -0.13 15.37 -2.83
C ILE A 64 -0.46 15.35 -4.34
N GLN A 65 0.44 15.96 -5.10
CA GLN A 65 0.33 16.08 -6.56
C GLN A 65 0.95 14.89 -7.29
N GLU A 66 0.59 14.71 -8.56
CA GLU A 66 1.29 13.76 -9.43
C GLU A 66 2.72 14.22 -9.74
N PRO A 67 3.66 13.28 -9.95
CA PRO A 67 3.48 11.82 -9.94
C PRO A 67 3.55 11.19 -8.53
N ASP A 68 3.90 11.97 -7.51
CA ASP A 68 4.06 11.51 -6.12
C ASP A 68 2.80 10.85 -5.57
N ARG A 69 1.61 11.34 -5.96
CA ARG A 69 0.30 10.78 -5.59
C ARG A 69 0.17 9.32 -5.98
N THR A 70 0.56 8.96 -7.21
CA THR A 70 0.52 7.57 -7.68
C THR A 70 1.48 6.68 -6.87
N TRP A 71 2.70 7.15 -6.58
CA TRP A 71 3.68 6.37 -5.80
C TRP A 71 3.25 6.16 -4.34
N LEU A 72 2.71 7.20 -3.71
CA LEU A 72 2.18 7.11 -2.36
C LEU A 72 0.93 6.22 -2.31
N ALA A 73 0.08 6.25 -3.34
CA ALA A 73 -1.05 5.33 -3.45
C ALA A 73 -0.60 3.87 -3.57
N LEU A 74 0.47 3.59 -4.34
CA LEU A 74 1.05 2.24 -4.43
C LEU A 74 1.63 1.78 -3.09
N ALA A 75 2.33 2.65 -2.38
CA ALA A 75 2.81 2.35 -1.04
C ALA A 75 1.64 2.04 -0.09
N SER A 76 0.58 2.85 -0.10
CA SER A 76 -0.62 2.64 0.72
C SER A 76 -1.41 1.40 0.31
N TYR A 77 -1.40 1.00 -0.97
CA TYR A 77 -2.01 -0.25 -1.41
C TYR A 77 -1.36 -1.45 -0.71
N ASN A 78 -0.02 -1.41 -0.58
CA ASN A 78 0.77 -2.47 0.03
C ASN A 78 0.77 -2.44 1.57
N ILE A 79 1.01 -1.29 2.19
CA ILE A 79 1.17 -1.18 3.66
C ILE A 79 -0.07 -0.67 4.40
N GLY A 80 -1.08 -0.20 3.68
CA GLY A 80 -2.26 0.44 4.25
C GLY A 80 -2.07 1.94 4.56
N GLY A 81 -3.16 2.69 4.46
CA GLY A 81 -3.15 4.16 4.60
C GLY A 81 -2.73 4.65 5.98
N GLY A 82 -3.04 3.91 7.05
CA GLY A 82 -2.64 4.28 8.41
C GLY A 82 -1.12 4.32 8.59
N HIS A 83 -0.42 3.30 8.10
CA HIS A 83 1.04 3.24 8.16
C HIS A 83 1.71 4.19 7.16
N LEU A 84 1.10 4.44 5.99
CA LEU A 84 1.58 5.51 5.11
C LEU A 84 1.53 6.87 5.82
N GLU A 85 0.42 7.16 6.51
CA GLU A 85 0.25 8.41 7.23
C GLU A 85 1.25 8.55 8.39
N ASP A 86 1.54 7.46 9.11
CA ASP A 86 2.62 7.45 10.10
C ASP A 86 3.99 7.78 9.45
N ALA A 87 4.30 7.22 8.28
CA ALA A 87 5.53 7.54 7.57
C ALA A 87 5.57 9.01 7.09
N ARG A 88 4.45 9.59 6.66
CA ARG A 88 4.34 11.01 6.29
C ARG A 88 4.59 11.92 7.49
N LYS A 89 3.99 11.62 8.64
CA LYS A 89 4.24 12.36 9.89
C LYS A 89 5.67 12.26 10.37
N LEU A 90 6.29 11.08 10.24
CA LEU A 90 7.71 10.93 10.51
C LEU A 90 8.56 11.78 9.56
N ALA A 91 8.19 11.90 8.28
CA ALA A 91 8.90 12.75 7.33
C ALA A 91 8.83 14.22 7.73
N GLU A 92 7.62 14.71 8.05
CA GLU A 92 7.40 16.07 8.53
C GLU A 92 8.19 16.37 9.81
N ASN A 93 8.19 15.47 10.79
CA ASN A 93 8.95 15.60 12.03
C ASN A 93 10.47 15.65 11.82
N GLU A 94 10.96 15.08 10.72
CA GLU A 94 12.38 15.08 10.35
C GLU A 94 12.72 16.26 9.41
N GLY A 95 11.79 17.20 9.21
CA GLY A 95 11.97 18.37 8.35
C GLY A 95 11.94 18.05 6.85
N LEU A 96 11.41 16.88 6.47
CA LEU A 96 11.27 16.45 5.08
C LEU A 96 9.87 16.81 4.54
N ASN A 97 9.68 16.67 3.22
CA ASN A 97 8.39 16.97 2.61
C ASN A 97 7.44 15.74 2.64
N PRO A 98 6.34 15.76 3.42
CA PRO A 98 5.42 14.62 3.54
C PRO A 98 4.59 14.37 2.27
N ASN A 99 4.68 15.23 1.26
CA ASN A 99 3.98 15.10 -0.01
C ASN A 99 4.90 14.62 -1.14
N LYS A 100 6.19 14.36 -0.86
CA LYS A 100 7.15 13.81 -1.82
C LYS A 100 7.45 12.35 -1.52
N TRP A 101 7.27 11.50 -2.54
CA TRP A 101 7.53 10.08 -2.43
C TRP A 101 8.96 9.79 -2.01
N LEU A 102 9.94 10.50 -2.59
CA LEU A 102 11.36 10.29 -2.27
C LEU A 102 11.70 10.54 -0.81
N ASP A 103 10.94 11.40 -0.13
CA ASP A 103 11.13 11.70 1.29
C ASP A 103 10.38 10.70 2.19
N VAL A 104 9.12 10.43 1.88
CA VAL A 104 8.31 9.44 2.62
C VAL A 104 8.92 8.04 2.50
N LYS A 105 9.48 7.68 1.34
CA LYS A 105 10.22 6.42 1.10
C LYS A 105 11.34 6.19 2.10
N LYS A 106 12.04 7.25 2.54
CA LYS A 106 13.12 7.15 3.54
C LYS A 106 12.58 6.80 4.93
N MET A 107 11.33 7.16 5.21
CA MET A 107 10.70 6.96 6.51
C MET A 107 10.03 5.59 6.64
N LEU A 108 9.49 5.04 5.55
CA LEU A 108 8.78 3.75 5.59
C LEU A 108 9.58 2.65 6.33
N PRO A 109 10.86 2.34 6.02
CA PRO A 109 11.61 1.29 6.72
C PRO A 109 11.78 1.53 8.23
N ARG A 110 11.64 2.78 8.70
CA ARG A 110 11.72 3.10 10.13
C ARG A 110 10.53 2.53 10.91
N LEU A 111 9.38 2.26 10.26
CA LEU A 111 8.22 1.63 10.90
C LEU A 111 8.48 0.19 11.38
N ALA A 112 9.57 -0.46 10.95
CA ALA A 112 9.99 -1.76 11.45
C ALA A 112 10.89 -1.67 12.70
N GLN A 113 11.29 -0.46 13.10
CA GLN A 113 12.26 -0.23 14.17
C GLN A 113 11.56 0.34 15.42
N LYS A 114 11.68 -0.34 16.57
CA LYS A 114 10.99 0.05 17.82
C LYS A 114 11.24 1.49 18.26
N LYS A 115 12.46 2.00 18.04
CA LYS A 115 12.84 3.40 18.29
C LYS A 115 11.90 4.42 17.62
N TRP A 116 11.34 4.05 16.46
CA TRP A 116 10.50 4.92 15.63
C TRP A 116 9.03 4.55 15.76
N TYR A 117 8.65 3.28 15.52
CA TYR A 117 7.24 2.90 15.45
C TYR A 117 6.50 3.10 16.79
N SER A 118 7.20 3.02 17.93
CA SER A 118 6.59 3.27 19.25
C SER A 118 6.06 4.69 19.43
N LYS A 119 6.46 5.63 18.56
CA LYS A 119 6.00 7.03 18.54
C LYS A 119 4.92 7.29 17.50
N THR A 120 4.52 6.26 16.75
CA THR A 120 3.55 6.35 15.65
C THR A 120 2.17 5.86 16.09
N ARG A 121 1.11 6.25 15.37
CA ARG A 121 -0.26 5.92 15.80
C ARG A 121 -0.59 4.45 15.59
N TYR A 122 -0.16 3.87 14.47
CA TYR A 122 -0.48 2.49 14.10
C TYR A 122 0.65 1.51 14.45
N GLY A 123 1.81 2.00 14.87
CA GLY A 123 2.86 1.17 15.42
C GLY A 123 3.66 0.42 14.36
N TYR A 124 4.07 -0.81 14.69
CA TYR A 124 4.98 -1.60 13.85
C TYR A 124 4.36 -1.90 12.48
N ALA A 125 5.18 -1.74 11.44
CA ALA A 125 4.88 -2.23 10.10
C ALA A 125 6.15 -2.64 9.36
N ARG A 126 6.02 -3.54 8.38
CA ARG A 126 7.12 -3.97 7.50
C ARG A 126 7.39 -2.95 6.40
N GLY A 127 7.78 -1.74 6.77
CA GLY A 127 7.95 -0.63 5.84
C GLY A 127 9.04 -0.76 4.77
N GLY A 128 9.87 -1.81 4.81
CA GLY A 128 10.74 -2.15 3.68
C GLY A 128 9.98 -2.75 2.49
N GLU A 129 8.91 -3.53 2.75
CA GLU A 129 8.10 -4.18 1.70
C GLU A 129 7.47 -3.17 0.70
N PRO A 130 6.82 -2.07 1.12
CA PRO A 130 6.27 -1.10 0.16
C PRO A 130 7.34 -0.36 -0.62
N VAL A 131 8.55 -0.19 -0.07
CA VAL A 131 9.65 0.45 -0.80
C VAL A 131 10.09 -0.40 -1.99
N HIS A 132 10.18 -1.72 -1.80
CA HIS A 132 10.47 -2.67 -2.87
C HIS A 132 9.31 -2.83 -3.84
N PHE A 133 8.08 -2.80 -3.35
CA PHE A 133 6.88 -2.91 -4.18
C PHE A 133 6.70 -1.75 -5.17
N VAL A 134 7.11 -0.53 -4.78
CA VAL A 134 6.97 0.68 -5.60
C VAL A 134 8.15 0.88 -6.57
N ALA A 135 9.31 0.28 -6.30
CA ALA A 135 10.54 0.46 -7.07
C ALA A 135 10.50 -0.23 -8.44
#